data_AF-A0A1C6A0J6-F1
#
_entry.id   AF-A0A1C6A0J6-F1
#
_cell.length_a   1.000
_cell.length_b   1.000
_cell.length_c   1.000
_cell.angle_alpha   90.00
_cell.angle_beta   90.00
_cell.angle_gamma   90.00
#
_symmetry.space_group_name_H-M   'P 1'
#
loop_
_entity.id
_entity.type
_entity.pdbx_description
1 polymer ?
#
loop_
_entity_poly.entity_id
_entity_poly.type
_entity_poly.pdbx_seq_one_letter_code
_entity_poly.pdbx_strand_id
1 'polypeptide(L)'
;MCATANDHLHEQVNGLPAKIGHDSVVLILGTLPGKRSLMTGTYYADPSNKFWDILFMACGEKIEKSDTARELLLKKYHIALWDILHSAARDTSSDKDLLDEKPNDLPRYLAEYPQIKLLLFHSNDSYRYFKRFFKNIAVPYICVSSPSGQNRRSTLEKAEEWRAALSCAIPQLRNGPRLAWKGAPPCDIISSQERGIDMEIEKIRNYISYFETVNAETACRWEVSRKLENGTFSMPYPVYETQFLNFIDDVSNSDLMDVSYGDTLEEYGLGMNNELTKKIDTANLRLAKAILTCYVRQERFCDGLWGRAIKEGTFLALLKRIATLLTQ
;
A
#
# COMPACT_ATOMS: atom_id res chain seq x y z
N MET A 1 -19.74 -52.37 -1.09
CA MET A 1 -18.64 -51.54 -1.59
C MET A 1 -18.92 -50.10 -1.18
N CYS A 2 -18.25 -49.60 -0.14
CA CYS A 2 -18.19 -48.17 0.13
C CYS A 2 -16.70 -47.82 0.11
N ALA A 3 -16.31 -47.07 -0.93
CA ALA A 3 -14.97 -46.52 -1.05
C ALA A 3 -14.76 -45.50 0.07
N THR A 4 -13.66 -45.67 0.79
CA THR A 4 -13.15 -44.76 1.81
C THR A 4 -12.88 -43.39 1.20
N ALA A 5 -13.35 -42.34 1.87
CA ALA A 5 -13.01 -40.96 1.56
C ALA A 5 -11.48 -40.78 1.61
N ASN A 6 -10.92 -40.14 0.59
CA ASN A 6 -9.55 -39.66 0.62
C ASN A 6 -9.46 -38.53 1.66
N ASP A 7 -8.96 -38.84 2.85
CA ASP A 7 -8.41 -37.82 3.76
C ASP A 7 -7.15 -37.26 3.11
N HIS A 8 -7.27 -36.10 2.46
CA HIS A 8 -6.12 -35.28 2.13
C HIS A 8 -5.56 -34.73 3.44
N LEU A 9 -4.53 -35.39 3.99
CA LEU A 9 -3.81 -34.91 5.17
C LEU A 9 -3.14 -33.56 4.84
N HIS A 10 -3.74 -32.47 5.29
CA HIS A 10 -3.14 -31.14 5.19
C HIS A 10 -1.88 -31.07 6.06
N GLU A 11 -0.76 -30.60 5.49
CA GLU A 11 0.48 -30.40 6.25
C GLU A 11 0.35 -29.10 7.07
N GLN A 12 0.37 -29.22 8.41
CA GLN A 12 0.44 -28.06 9.29
C GLN A 12 1.84 -27.44 9.23
N VAL A 13 1.91 -26.16 8.90
CA VAL A 13 3.17 -25.43 8.77
C VAL A 13 3.23 -24.34 9.83
N ASN A 14 4.38 -24.25 10.51
CA ASN A 14 4.68 -23.19 11.46
C ASN A 14 5.63 -22.17 10.82
N GLY A 15 5.44 -20.89 11.12
CA GLY A 15 6.27 -19.79 10.67
C GLY A 15 7.66 -19.77 11.32
N LEU A 16 8.46 -18.81 10.90
CA LEU A 16 9.79 -18.56 11.47
C LEU A 16 9.69 -17.58 12.65
N PRO A 17 10.67 -17.60 13.58
CA PRO A 17 10.76 -16.58 14.62
C PRO A 17 11.04 -15.21 14.01
N ALA A 18 10.54 -14.15 14.64
CA ALA A 18 10.79 -12.77 14.24
C ALA A 18 12.30 -12.47 14.21
N LYS A 19 12.81 -11.91 13.11
CA LYS A 19 14.14 -11.29 13.07
C LYS A 19 13.99 -9.83 13.45
N ILE A 20 14.01 -9.55 14.74
CA ILE A 20 13.79 -8.23 15.33
C ILE A 20 14.91 -7.87 16.32
N GLY A 21 15.40 -6.64 16.25
CA GLY A 21 16.35 -6.06 17.21
C GLY A 21 15.70 -4.93 18.01
N HIS A 22 16.23 -4.63 19.20
CA HIS A 22 15.72 -3.53 20.03
C HIS A 22 15.84 -2.13 19.39
N ASP A 23 16.74 -1.99 18.42
CA ASP A 23 16.94 -0.79 17.62
C ASP A 23 16.10 -0.78 16.33
N SER A 24 15.27 -1.80 16.08
CA SER A 24 14.46 -1.87 14.87
C SER A 24 13.36 -0.80 14.86
N VAL A 25 13.27 -0.09 13.74
CA VAL A 25 12.35 1.03 13.53
C VAL A 25 11.26 0.69 12.51
N VAL A 26 11.57 -0.18 11.55
CA VAL A 26 10.60 -0.69 10.57
C VAL A 26 10.43 -2.20 10.76
N LEU A 27 9.19 -2.68 10.82
CA LEU A 27 8.89 -4.11 10.79
C LEU A 27 8.23 -4.47 9.46
N ILE A 28 8.93 -5.26 8.64
CA ILE A 28 8.38 -5.77 7.38
C ILE A 28 7.64 -7.07 7.67
N LEU A 29 6.36 -7.13 7.26
CA LEU A 29 5.46 -8.24 7.51
C LEU A 29 5.10 -8.98 6.22
N GLY A 30 5.32 -10.29 6.23
CA GLY A 30 4.84 -11.25 5.24
C GLY A 30 3.56 -11.97 5.64
N THR A 31 3.10 -12.86 4.76
CA THR A 31 1.96 -13.75 5.03
C THR A 31 2.40 -14.93 5.90
N LEU A 32 3.19 -15.82 5.33
CA LEU A 32 3.81 -16.99 5.94
C LEU A 32 5.08 -17.34 5.14
N PRO A 33 6.15 -17.85 5.76
CA PRO A 33 7.36 -18.22 5.03
C PRO A 33 7.12 -19.34 4.02
N GLY A 34 7.65 -19.15 2.81
CA GLY A 34 7.63 -20.19 1.78
C GLY A 34 8.43 -21.43 2.17
N LYS A 35 8.18 -22.55 1.48
CA LYS A 35 8.79 -23.87 1.76
C LYS A 35 10.31 -23.81 1.93
N ARG A 36 11.03 -23.10 1.05
CA ARG A 36 12.48 -22.98 1.14
C ARG A 36 12.94 -22.21 2.37
N SER A 37 12.26 -21.12 2.72
CA SER A 37 12.56 -20.32 3.90
C SER A 37 12.41 -21.13 5.19
N LEU A 38 11.38 -21.97 5.26
CA LEU A 38 11.14 -22.87 6.39
C LEU A 38 12.24 -23.93 6.51
N MET A 39 12.65 -24.53 5.38
CA MET A 39 13.70 -25.54 5.37
C MET A 39 15.07 -24.98 5.80
N THR A 40 15.37 -23.73 5.45
CA THR A 40 16.68 -23.12 5.74
C THR A 40 16.68 -22.24 6.99
N GLY A 41 15.53 -21.97 7.61
CA GLY A 41 15.40 -21.01 8.71
C GLY A 41 15.66 -19.55 8.29
N THR A 42 15.64 -19.26 6.99
CA THR A 42 16.04 -17.95 6.44
C THR A 42 14.89 -17.31 5.68
N TYR A 43 14.54 -16.09 6.07
CA TYR A 43 13.54 -15.28 5.39
C TYR A 43 13.88 -15.05 3.92
N TYR A 44 12.86 -15.25 3.06
CA TYR A 44 12.94 -15.09 1.60
C TYR A 44 14.14 -15.83 0.98
N ALA A 45 14.39 -17.07 1.41
CA ALA A 45 15.52 -17.87 0.93
C ALA A 45 15.40 -18.33 -0.53
N ASP A 46 14.20 -18.27 -1.12
CA ASP A 46 13.98 -18.67 -2.51
C ASP A 46 14.69 -17.72 -3.50
N PRO A 47 15.61 -18.20 -4.37
CA PRO A 47 16.30 -17.35 -5.35
C PRO A 47 15.37 -16.67 -6.37
N SER A 48 14.17 -17.22 -6.58
CA SER A 48 13.15 -16.61 -7.44
C SER A 48 12.46 -15.41 -6.77
N ASN A 49 12.50 -15.33 -5.44
CA ASN A 49 11.94 -14.21 -4.68
C ASN A 49 12.87 -12.99 -4.78
N LYS A 50 12.34 -11.86 -5.25
CA LYS A 50 13.11 -10.62 -5.45
C LYS A 50 13.20 -9.74 -4.22
N PHE A 51 12.73 -10.20 -3.05
CA PHE A 51 12.71 -9.44 -1.80
C PHE A 51 14.06 -8.80 -1.50
N TRP A 52 15.12 -9.61 -1.47
CA TRP A 52 16.45 -9.11 -1.13
C TRP A 52 16.97 -8.14 -2.18
N ASP A 53 16.74 -8.41 -3.47
CA ASP A 53 17.15 -7.52 -4.57
C ASP A 53 16.50 -6.15 -4.41
N ILE A 54 15.19 -6.14 -4.16
CA ILE A 54 14.38 -4.94 -3.94
C ILE A 54 14.89 -4.18 -2.71
N LEU A 55 15.14 -4.88 -1.59
CA LEU A 55 15.56 -4.24 -0.36
C LEU A 55 16.97 -3.62 -0.47
N PHE A 56 17.94 -4.33 -1.04
CA PHE A 56 19.28 -3.77 -1.31
C PHE A 56 19.18 -2.54 -2.21
N MET A 57 18.43 -2.65 -3.31
CA MET A 57 18.22 -1.51 -4.21
C MET A 57 17.52 -0.34 -3.50
N ALA A 58 16.46 -0.60 -2.73
CA ALA A 58 15.73 0.43 -1.99
C ALA A 58 16.64 1.17 -1.01
N CYS A 59 17.55 0.44 -0.35
CA CYS A 59 18.56 1.01 0.52
C CYS A 59 19.72 1.70 -0.20
N GLY A 60 19.81 1.61 -1.53
CA GLY A 60 20.93 2.16 -2.31
C GLY A 60 22.22 1.36 -2.18
N GLU A 61 22.13 0.10 -1.75
CA GLU A 61 23.27 -0.78 -1.49
C GLU A 61 23.51 -1.71 -2.67
N LYS A 62 24.77 -2.15 -2.82
CA LYS A 62 25.12 -3.19 -3.79
C LYS A 62 24.43 -4.50 -3.39
N ILE A 63 23.76 -5.14 -4.35
CA ILE A 63 23.10 -6.43 -4.12
C ILE A 63 24.16 -7.48 -3.76
N GLU A 64 24.08 -7.99 -2.52
CA GLU A 64 24.87 -9.12 -2.06
C GLU A 64 23.98 -10.09 -1.28
N LYS A 65 23.73 -11.27 -1.83
CA LYS A 65 22.74 -12.21 -1.28
C LYS A 65 23.34 -13.20 -0.27
N SER A 66 24.50 -12.91 0.32
CA SER A 66 25.03 -13.71 1.44
C SER A 66 24.17 -13.46 2.68
N ASP A 67 24.03 -14.47 3.56
CA ASP A 67 23.24 -14.29 4.79
C ASP A 67 23.83 -13.20 5.69
N THR A 68 25.15 -13.11 5.74
CA THR A 68 25.87 -12.04 6.44
C THR A 68 25.53 -10.65 5.89
N ALA A 69 25.54 -10.46 4.57
CA ALA A 69 25.21 -9.15 3.98
C ALA A 69 23.76 -8.75 4.24
N ARG A 70 22.83 -9.71 4.21
CA ARG A 70 21.42 -9.48 4.54
C ARG A 70 21.26 -9.01 5.98
N GLU A 71 21.94 -9.66 6.92
CA GLU A 71 21.89 -9.29 8.34
C GLU A 71 22.52 -7.91 8.60
N LEU A 72 23.64 -7.60 7.95
CA LEU A 72 24.26 -6.28 8.02
C LEU A 72 23.35 -5.20 7.44
N LEU A 73 22.66 -5.48 6.33
CA LEU A 73 21.70 -4.56 5.73
C LEU A 73 20.55 -4.25 6.68
N LEU A 74 19.91 -5.29 7.24
CA LEU A 74 18.81 -5.14 8.19
C LEU A 74 19.23 -4.32 9.41
N LYS A 75 20.40 -4.62 9.99
CA LYS A 75 20.94 -3.88 11.13
C LYS A 75 21.27 -2.43 10.80
N LYS A 76 21.91 -2.17 9.66
CA LYS A 76 22.31 -0.82 9.22
C LYS A 76 21.10 0.12 9.09
N TYR A 77 19.99 -0.41 8.57
CA TYR A 77 18.77 0.36 8.32
C TYR A 77 17.67 0.14 9.37
N HIS A 78 17.98 -0.55 10.47
CA HIS A 78 17.03 -0.81 11.57
C HIS A 78 15.72 -1.48 11.10
N ILE A 79 15.86 -2.48 10.24
CA ILE A 79 14.74 -3.21 9.64
C ILE A 79 14.60 -4.58 10.31
N ALA A 80 13.40 -4.87 10.81
CA ALA A 80 12.98 -6.17 11.30
C ALA A 80 12.14 -6.91 10.25
N LEU A 81 12.18 -8.25 10.29
CA LEU A 81 11.38 -9.12 9.42
C LEU A 81 10.53 -10.08 10.26
N TRP A 82 9.26 -10.22 9.89
CA TRP A 82 8.39 -11.24 10.43
C TRP A 82 7.21 -11.55 9.49
N ASP A 83 6.25 -12.36 9.95
CA ASP A 83 5.04 -12.72 9.23
C ASP A 83 3.80 -12.54 10.09
N ILE A 84 2.66 -12.37 9.44
CA ILE A 84 1.36 -12.27 10.11
C ILE A 84 0.91 -13.62 10.68
N LEU A 85 1.11 -14.71 9.94
CA LEU A 85 0.67 -16.02 10.36
C LEU A 85 1.75 -16.74 11.17
N HIS A 86 1.37 -17.21 12.36
CA HIS A 86 2.14 -18.13 13.17
C HIS A 86 2.13 -19.53 12.55
N SER A 87 0.97 -19.97 12.08
CA SER A 87 0.81 -21.29 11.46
C SER A 87 -0.39 -21.33 10.53
N ALA A 88 -0.36 -22.22 9.55
CA ALA A 88 -1.50 -22.55 8.70
C ALA A 88 -1.35 -23.96 8.12
N ALA A 89 -2.46 -24.57 7.73
CA ALA A 89 -2.49 -25.78 6.92
C ALA A 89 -2.37 -25.41 5.43
N ARG A 90 -1.53 -26.13 4.67
CA ARG A 90 -1.40 -25.92 3.22
C ARG A 90 -1.52 -27.23 2.45
N ASP A 91 -2.18 -27.19 1.29
CA ASP A 91 -2.19 -28.30 0.32
C ASP A 91 -0.98 -28.26 -0.62
N THR A 92 -0.57 -27.06 -1.05
CA THR A 92 0.59 -26.84 -1.95
C THR A 92 1.32 -25.53 -1.63
N SER A 93 2.41 -25.22 -2.35
CA SER A 93 3.29 -24.06 -2.10
C SER A 93 2.71 -22.69 -2.48
N SER A 94 1.39 -22.56 -2.62
CA SER A 94 0.69 -21.34 -3.05
C SER A 94 -0.21 -20.81 -1.92
N ASP A 95 -0.13 -19.52 -1.62
CA ASP A 95 -0.89 -18.84 -0.55
C ASP A 95 -2.44 -18.87 -0.74
N LYS A 96 -2.93 -19.43 -1.85
CA LYS A 96 -4.37 -19.52 -2.17
C LYS A 96 -5.12 -20.58 -1.37
N ASP A 97 -4.41 -21.53 -0.76
CA ASP A 97 -4.98 -22.72 -0.12
C ASP A 97 -4.66 -22.79 1.40
N LEU A 98 -4.46 -21.64 2.06
CA LEU A 98 -4.21 -21.61 3.50
C LEU A 98 -5.52 -21.83 4.27
N LEU A 99 -5.51 -22.85 5.13
CA LEU A 99 -6.60 -23.20 6.05
C LEU A 99 -6.09 -23.17 7.50
N ASP A 100 -7.00 -23.14 8.47
CA ASP A 100 -6.69 -23.14 9.90
C ASP A 100 -5.62 -22.10 10.31
N GLU A 101 -5.77 -20.88 9.79
CA GLU A 101 -4.75 -19.85 9.92
C GLU A 101 -4.74 -19.28 11.36
N LYS A 102 -3.58 -19.31 12.00
CA LYS A 102 -3.36 -18.73 13.34
C LYS A 102 -2.41 -17.55 13.23
N PRO A 103 -2.79 -16.36 13.72
CA PRO A 103 -1.92 -15.20 13.69
C PRO A 103 -0.80 -15.30 14.73
N ASN A 104 0.32 -14.64 14.45
CA ASN A 104 1.32 -14.31 15.46
C ASN A 104 0.78 -13.24 16.43
N ASP A 105 1.34 -13.14 17.64
CA ASP A 105 0.95 -12.12 18.61
C ASP A 105 1.65 -10.77 18.34
N LEU A 106 1.20 -10.10 17.28
CA LEU A 106 1.73 -8.80 16.87
C LEU A 106 1.60 -7.72 17.97
N PRO A 107 0.45 -7.56 18.67
CA PRO A 107 0.32 -6.56 19.75
C PRO A 107 1.37 -6.73 20.85
N ARG A 108 1.61 -7.97 21.30
CA ARG A 108 2.63 -8.25 22.32
C ARG A 108 4.02 -7.83 21.85
N TYR A 109 4.38 -8.14 20.61
CA TYR A 109 5.67 -7.75 20.05
C TYR A 109 5.79 -6.23 19.89
N LEU A 110 4.75 -5.52 19.46
CA LEU A 110 4.81 -4.06 19.37
C LEU A 110 4.97 -3.40 20.75
N ALA A 111 4.43 -4.00 21.80
CA ALA A 111 4.68 -3.56 23.18
C ALA A 111 6.11 -3.85 23.65
N GLU A 112 6.70 -4.99 23.24
CA GLU A 112 8.08 -5.37 23.55
C GLU A 112 9.11 -4.52 22.78
N TYR A 113 8.77 -4.07 21.57
CA TYR A 113 9.63 -3.30 20.67
C TYR A 113 9.01 -1.93 20.30
N PRO A 114 8.94 -0.98 21.26
CA PRO A 114 8.28 0.32 21.04
C PRO A 114 9.01 1.25 20.06
N GLN A 115 10.22 0.89 19.63
CA GLN A 115 10.97 1.63 18.60
C GLN A 115 10.41 1.42 17.19
N ILE A 116 9.58 0.39 16.98
CA ILE A 116 8.90 0.18 15.71
C ILE A 116 7.92 1.34 15.49
N LYS A 117 8.20 2.14 14.46
CA LYS A 117 7.41 3.30 14.05
C LYS A 117 6.65 3.09 12.74
N LEU A 118 6.94 1.99 12.04
CA LEU A 118 6.31 1.67 10.77
C LEU A 118 6.19 0.15 10.58
N LEU A 119 4.99 -0.31 10.22
CA LEU A 119 4.77 -1.64 9.66
C LEU A 119 4.76 -1.56 8.14
N LEU A 120 5.52 -2.42 7.47
CA LEU A 120 5.59 -2.48 6.02
C LEU A 120 5.05 -3.83 5.53
N PHE A 121 3.89 -3.81 4.88
CA PHE A 121 3.31 -5.00 4.25
C PHE A 121 3.83 -5.12 2.83
N HIS A 122 4.52 -6.21 2.54
CA HIS A 122 5.04 -6.44 1.20
C HIS A 122 4.06 -7.20 0.29
N SER A 123 2.85 -7.52 0.74
CA SER A 123 1.82 -8.15 -0.11
C SER A 123 0.42 -7.78 0.34
N ASN A 124 -0.52 -7.73 -0.60
CA ASN A 124 -1.94 -7.51 -0.29
C ASN A 124 -2.49 -8.61 0.64
N ASP A 125 -2.00 -9.84 0.52
CA ASP A 125 -2.43 -10.94 1.38
C ASP A 125 -1.99 -10.72 2.83
N SER A 126 -0.74 -10.28 3.07
CA SER A 126 -0.26 -9.97 4.43
C SER A 126 -1.10 -8.85 5.06
N TYR A 127 -1.43 -7.82 4.29
CA TYR A 127 -2.29 -6.73 4.73
C TYR A 127 -3.73 -7.20 5.02
N ARG A 128 -4.29 -8.08 4.17
CA ARG A 128 -5.61 -8.66 4.37
C ARG A 128 -5.69 -9.47 5.67
N TYR A 129 -4.70 -10.33 5.94
CA TYR A 129 -4.64 -11.08 7.20
C TYR A 129 -4.45 -10.17 8.41
N PHE A 130 -3.62 -9.13 8.28
CA PHE A 130 -3.46 -8.13 9.32
C PHE A 130 -4.80 -7.49 9.70
N LYS A 131 -5.57 -7.01 8.72
CA LYS A 131 -6.90 -6.42 8.96
C LYS A 131 -7.93 -7.43 9.50
N ARG A 132 -7.81 -8.71 9.14
CA ARG A 132 -8.68 -9.78 9.65
C ARG A 132 -8.43 -10.08 11.13
N PHE A 133 -7.17 -10.17 11.55
CA PHE A 133 -6.80 -10.64 12.88
C PHE A 133 -6.58 -9.54 13.91
N PHE A 134 -6.17 -8.35 13.48
CA PHE A 134 -5.82 -7.26 14.40
C PHE A 134 -6.71 -6.04 14.17
N LYS A 135 -7.19 -5.48 15.28
CA LYS A 135 -7.93 -4.23 15.33
C LYS A 135 -7.15 -3.25 16.22
N ASN A 136 -7.22 -1.96 15.91
CA ASN A 136 -6.69 -0.89 16.76
C ASN A 136 -5.17 -0.92 17.00
N ILE A 137 -4.37 -1.27 15.99
CA ILE A 137 -2.91 -1.13 16.05
C ILE A 137 -2.54 0.33 15.78
N ALA A 138 -1.92 0.99 16.77
CA ALA A 138 -1.57 2.41 16.70
C ALA A 138 -0.34 2.71 15.82
N VAL A 139 0.49 1.69 15.55
CA VAL A 139 1.69 1.87 14.72
C VAL A 139 1.27 2.10 13.26
N PRO A 140 1.73 3.19 12.62
CA PRO A 140 1.46 3.45 11.21
C PRO A 140 1.89 2.30 10.31
N TYR A 141 1.19 2.11 9.18
CA TYR A 141 1.51 1.04 8.25
C TYR A 141 1.39 1.45 6.78
N ILE A 142 2.21 0.83 5.93
CA ILE A 142 2.22 1.03 4.48
C ILE A 142 2.19 -0.34 3.79
N CYS A 143 1.43 -0.47 2.70
CA CYS A 143 1.45 -1.63 1.82
C CYS A 143 2.19 -1.28 0.53
N VAL A 144 3.15 -2.12 0.14
CA VAL A 144 3.98 -1.98 -1.07
C VAL A 144 3.80 -3.17 -2.00
N SER A 145 4.27 -3.03 -3.23
CA SER A 145 4.23 -4.08 -4.24
C SER A 145 4.94 -5.36 -3.80
N SER A 146 4.32 -6.49 -4.14
CA SER A 146 4.91 -7.81 -3.88
C SER A 146 6.25 -8.03 -4.58
N PRO A 147 7.25 -8.56 -3.85
CA PRO A 147 8.54 -8.98 -4.39
C PRO A 147 8.43 -10.27 -5.22
N SER A 148 7.25 -10.89 -5.29
CA SER A 148 6.98 -12.02 -6.17
C SER A 148 7.10 -11.63 -7.65
N GLY A 149 7.63 -12.55 -8.45
CA GLY A 149 7.75 -12.43 -9.91
C GLY A 149 6.41 -12.36 -10.65
N GLN A 150 5.29 -12.61 -9.96
CA GLN A 150 3.94 -12.50 -10.53
C GLN A 150 3.47 -11.05 -10.70
N ASN A 151 4.14 -10.08 -10.05
CA ASN A 151 3.82 -8.67 -10.20
C ASN A 151 4.58 -8.06 -11.39
N ARG A 152 3.83 -7.44 -12.32
CA ARG A 152 4.28 -6.90 -13.61
C ARG A 152 5.23 -5.69 -13.50
N ARG A 153 5.30 -5.04 -12.34
CA ARG A 153 6.27 -3.95 -12.09
C ARG A 153 7.70 -4.51 -12.09
N SER A 154 8.61 -3.74 -12.66
CA SER A 154 10.04 -4.05 -12.64
C SER A 154 10.58 -4.08 -11.20
N THR A 155 11.69 -4.78 -11.00
CA THR A 155 12.34 -4.82 -9.68
C THR A 155 12.82 -3.43 -9.24
N LEU A 156 13.16 -2.55 -10.18
CA LEU A 156 13.59 -1.18 -9.91
C LEU A 156 12.43 -0.32 -9.40
N GLU A 157 11.28 -0.34 -10.09
CA GLU A 157 10.09 0.41 -9.65
C GLU A 157 9.61 -0.05 -8.26
N LYS A 158 9.67 -1.36 -7.99
CA LYS A 158 9.39 -1.88 -6.65
C LYS A 158 10.40 -1.36 -5.63
N ALA A 159 11.68 -1.32 -5.96
CA ALA A 159 12.71 -0.78 -5.06
C ALA A 159 12.51 0.72 -4.76
N GLU A 160 12.03 1.50 -5.72
CA GLU A 160 11.71 2.91 -5.52
C GLU A 160 10.50 3.10 -4.59
N GLU A 161 9.43 2.33 -4.80
CA GLU A 161 8.27 2.31 -3.90
C GLU A 161 8.67 1.91 -2.47
N TRP A 162 9.52 0.89 -2.33
CA TRP A 162 10.05 0.47 -1.04
C TRP A 162 10.92 1.54 -0.40
N ARG A 163 11.80 2.21 -1.17
CA ARG A 163 12.62 3.31 -0.66
C ARG A 163 11.75 4.44 -0.14
N ALA A 164 10.71 4.83 -0.88
CA ALA A 164 9.79 5.88 -0.47
C ALA A 164 9.12 5.51 0.87
N ALA A 165 8.59 4.29 0.99
CA ALA A 165 7.95 3.82 2.23
C ALA A 165 8.94 3.74 3.40
N LEU A 166 10.13 3.19 3.19
CA LEU A 166 11.17 3.07 4.22
C LEU A 166 11.66 4.45 4.69
N SER A 167 11.74 5.45 3.80
CA SER A 167 12.21 6.80 4.12
C SER A 167 11.31 7.57 5.10
N CYS A 168 10.05 7.15 5.28
CA CYS A 168 9.15 7.69 6.29
C CYS A 168 9.69 7.47 7.71
N ALA A 169 10.34 6.32 7.95
CA ALA A 169 10.83 5.92 9.27
C ALA A 169 12.36 5.86 9.35
N ILE A 170 13.07 5.83 8.21
CA ILE A 170 14.52 5.74 8.11
C ILE A 170 15.07 6.99 7.40
N PRO A 171 15.47 8.04 8.13
CA PRO A 171 15.92 9.31 7.55
C PRO A 171 17.13 9.18 6.63
N GLN A 172 17.99 8.18 6.84
CA GLN A 172 19.17 7.89 6.02
C GLN A 172 18.81 7.68 4.54
N LEU A 173 17.60 7.20 4.25
CA LEU A 173 17.12 6.91 2.90
C LEU A 173 16.53 8.13 2.18
N ARG A 174 16.45 9.30 2.83
CA ARG A 174 15.90 10.54 2.25
C ARG A 174 16.84 11.23 1.26
N ASN A 175 18.15 10.97 1.32
CA ASN A 175 19.20 11.73 0.62
C ASN A 175 19.83 11.02 -0.60
N GLY A 176 19.22 9.95 -1.14
CA GLY A 176 19.69 9.29 -2.36
C GLY A 176 19.31 10.03 -3.65
N PRO A 177 20.02 9.81 -4.79
CA PRO A 177 19.65 10.41 -6.07
C PRO A 177 18.21 10.01 -6.44
N ARG A 178 17.32 11.00 -6.42
CA ARG A 178 15.94 10.92 -6.89
C ARG A 178 15.94 10.88 -8.41
N LEU A 179 16.19 9.71 -9.00
CA LEU A 179 15.88 9.49 -10.40
C LEU A 179 14.48 8.91 -10.49
N ALA A 180 13.62 9.64 -11.21
CA ALA A 180 12.18 9.45 -11.43
C ALA A 180 11.23 9.76 -10.25
N TRP A 181 11.39 10.92 -9.62
CA TRP A 181 10.24 11.68 -9.12
C TRP A 181 9.95 12.80 -10.13
N LYS A 182 8.90 12.67 -10.93
CA LYS A 182 8.11 13.86 -11.29
C LYS A 182 7.10 14.03 -10.16
N GLY A 183 7.36 14.97 -9.27
CA GLY A 183 6.56 15.26 -8.07
C GLY A 183 7.44 15.44 -6.84
N ALA A 184 7.17 16.40 -5.99
CA ALA A 184 8.01 16.73 -4.83
C ALA A 184 7.90 15.66 -3.71
N PRO A 185 8.84 15.60 -2.74
CA PRO A 185 8.79 14.62 -1.67
C PRO A 185 7.65 14.96 -0.68
N PRO A 186 7.11 13.98 0.09
CA PRO A 186 6.34 14.31 1.27
C PRO A 186 7.31 14.88 2.31
N CYS A 187 7.30 16.20 2.49
CA CYS A 187 7.97 16.84 3.61
C CYS A 187 7.22 16.53 4.91
N ASP A 188 8.01 16.17 5.91
CA ASP A 188 7.87 16.51 7.33
C ASP A 188 6.52 16.25 8.04
N ILE A 189 6.38 15.04 8.60
CA ILE A 189 5.49 14.81 9.75
C ILE A 189 6.36 14.84 11.02
N ILE A 190 6.76 16.03 11.47
CA ILE A 190 6.91 16.38 12.88
C ILE A 190 6.56 17.89 13.04
N SER A 191 5.56 18.16 13.87
CA SER A 191 5.08 19.47 14.33
C SER A 191 4.19 20.29 13.39
N SER A 192 2.89 20.17 13.59
CA SER A 192 1.94 21.27 13.38
C SER A 192 0.75 21.11 14.33
N GLN A 193 1.01 21.28 15.62
CA GLN A 193 0.03 22.00 16.43
C GLN A 193 0.04 23.44 15.91
N GLU A 194 -1.12 23.86 15.38
CA GLU A 194 -1.48 25.23 14.97
C GLU A 194 -0.83 25.79 13.69
N ARG A 195 -1.50 25.56 12.56
CA ARG A 195 -1.60 26.38 11.31
C ARG A 195 -2.47 25.53 10.38
N GLY A 196 -3.75 25.83 10.16
CA GLY A 196 -4.26 26.86 9.25
C GLY A 196 -4.85 26.13 8.03
N ILE A 197 -6.11 26.38 7.69
CA ILE A 197 -6.92 25.68 6.66
C ILE A 197 -6.11 25.35 5.38
N ASP A 198 -5.69 24.09 5.15
CA ASP A 198 -4.84 23.75 4.00
C ASP A 198 -5.59 23.00 2.88
N MET A 199 -6.37 23.78 2.12
CA MET A 199 -6.44 23.89 0.66
C MET A 199 -7.33 25.10 0.41
N GLU A 200 -6.80 26.17 -0.19
CA GLU A 200 -7.58 27.42 -0.34
C GLU A 200 -8.91 27.16 -1.06
N ILE A 201 -10.01 27.73 -0.54
CA ILE A 201 -11.35 27.60 -1.16
C ILE A 201 -11.32 27.99 -2.64
N GLU A 202 -10.48 28.97 -2.99
CA GLU A 202 -10.28 29.40 -4.37
C GLU A 202 -9.66 28.29 -5.25
N LYS A 203 -8.74 27.51 -4.68
CA LYS A 203 -8.15 26.34 -5.36
C LYS A 203 -9.17 25.22 -5.55
N ILE A 204 -10.06 24.99 -4.57
CA ILE A 204 -11.21 24.07 -4.73
C ILE A 204 -12.11 24.55 -5.88
N ARG A 205 -12.43 25.84 -5.94
CA ARG A 205 -13.26 26.42 -7.01
C ARG A 205 -12.63 26.25 -8.39
N ASN A 206 -11.32 26.48 -8.50
CA ASN A 206 -10.58 26.23 -9.74
C ASN A 206 -10.71 24.76 -10.20
N TYR A 207 -10.62 23.81 -9.27
CA TYR A 207 -10.83 22.40 -9.60
C TYR A 207 -12.28 22.07 -9.95
N ILE A 208 -13.27 22.71 -9.32
CA ILE A 208 -14.67 22.59 -9.74
C ILE A 208 -14.82 23.01 -11.19
N SER A 209 -14.30 24.18 -11.59
CA SER A 209 -14.36 24.66 -12.98
C SER A 209 -13.62 23.74 -13.96
N TYR A 210 -12.51 23.13 -13.53
CA TYR A 210 -11.84 22.09 -14.32
C TYR A 210 -12.76 20.89 -14.56
N PHE A 211 -13.35 20.31 -13.51
CA PHE A 211 -14.21 19.15 -13.64
C PHE A 211 -15.54 19.43 -14.36
N GLU A 212 -15.97 20.69 -14.46
CA GLU A 212 -17.13 21.08 -15.28
C GLU A 212 -16.84 21.07 -16.79
N THR A 213 -15.58 21.23 -17.17
CA THR A 213 -15.18 21.37 -18.58
C THR A 213 -14.35 20.19 -19.12
N VAL A 214 -13.80 19.36 -18.23
CA VAL A 214 -12.96 18.23 -18.60
C VAL A 214 -13.73 17.19 -19.42
N ASN A 215 -13.16 16.76 -20.54
CA ASN A 215 -13.67 15.62 -21.29
C ASN A 215 -13.09 14.32 -20.70
N ALA A 216 -13.96 13.42 -20.26
CA ALA A 216 -13.55 12.16 -19.62
C ALA A 216 -12.72 11.25 -20.54
N GLU A 217 -12.94 11.29 -21.86
CA GLU A 217 -12.20 10.49 -22.84
C GLU A 217 -10.76 11.00 -23.04
N THR A 218 -10.54 12.31 -22.89
CA THR A 218 -9.21 12.92 -22.97
C THR A 218 -8.49 12.89 -21.62
N ALA A 219 -9.24 12.96 -20.52
CA ALA A 219 -8.68 12.95 -19.17
C ALA A 219 -8.09 11.60 -18.75
N CYS A 220 -8.61 10.50 -19.31
CA CYS A 220 -8.10 9.15 -19.09
C CYS A 220 -8.01 8.39 -20.42
N ARG A 221 -6.82 8.36 -21.00
CA ARG A 221 -6.53 7.60 -22.22
C ARG A 221 -5.94 6.25 -21.86
N TRP A 222 -6.49 5.19 -22.42
CA TRP A 222 -5.86 3.88 -22.32
C TRP A 222 -4.75 3.76 -23.37
N GLU A 223 -3.52 3.53 -22.90
CA GLU A 223 -2.45 3.09 -23.78
C GLU A 223 -2.71 1.64 -24.19
N VAL A 224 -2.65 1.35 -25.48
CA VAL A 224 -2.84 -0.01 -26.00
C VAL A 224 -1.56 -0.82 -25.84
N SER A 225 -1.69 -2.14 -25.82
CA SER A 225 -0.54 -3.03 -25.77
C SER A 225 0.37 -2.80 -26.98
N ARG A 226 1.65 -2.50 -26.73
CA ARG A 226 2.67 -2.34 -27.78
C ARG A 226 3.83 -3.28 -27.51
N LYS A 227 4.46 -3.74 -28.60
CA LYS A 227 5.70 -4.51 -28.51
C LYS A 227 6.87 -3.56 -28.25
N LEU A 228 7.55 -3.75 -27.14
CA LEU A 228 8.75 -3.02 -26.74
C LEU A 228 9.98 -3.56 -27.48
N GLU A 229 11.03 -2.75 -27.59
CA GLU A 229 12.26 -3.08 -28.35
C GLU A 229 12.94 -4.37 -27.89
N ASN A 230 12.78 -4.74 -26.62
CA ASN A 230 13.29 -5.98 -26.03
C ASN A 230 12.43 -7.23 -26.33
N GLY A 231 11.41 -7.11 -27.19
CA GLY A 231 10.51 -8.20 -27.58
C GLY A 231 9.36 -8.49 -26.61
N THR A 232 9.27 -7.77 -25.48
CA THR A 232 8.15 -7.88 -24.52
C THR A 232 6.96 -7.01 -24.95
N PHE A 233 5.77 -7.26 -24.41
CA PHE A 233 4.57 -6.46 -24.69
C PHE A 233 4.19 -5.62 -23.47
N SER A 234 3.91 -4.33 -23.66
CA SER A 234 3.28 -3.51 -22.63
C SER A 234 1.82 -3.93 -22.46
N MET A 235 1.35 -4.02 -21.22
CA MET A 235 -0.08 -4.21 -20.96
C MET A 235 -0.80 -2.88 -21.11
N PRO A 236 -2.11 -2.86 -21.43
CA PRO A 236 -2.86 -1.62 -21.43
C PRO A 236 -2.89 -0.97 -20.05
N TYR A 237 -2.67 0.34 -19.98
CA TYR A 237 -2.71 1.11 -18.73
C TYR A 237 -3.38 2.48 -18.96
N PRO A 238 -4.07 3.02 -17.95
CA PRO A 238 -4.63 4.35 -18.03
C PRO A 238 -3.53 5.41 -17.93
N VAL A 239 -3.61 6.42 -18.78
CA VAL A 239 -2.79 7.62 -18.77
C VAL A 239 -3.70 8.80 -18.49
N TYR A 240 -3.38 9.51 -17.41
CA TYR A 240 -4.15 10.64 -16.95
C TYR A 240 -3.55 11.97 -17.41
N GLU A 241 -4.41 12.96 -17.63
CA GLU A 241 -4.00 14.32 -17.94
C GLU A 241 -3.26 14.97 -16.75
N THR A 242 -2.25 15.80 -17.06
CA THR A 242 -1.44 16.52 -16.05
C THR A 242 -2.29 17.35 -15.09
N GLN A 243 -3.34 18.04 -15.56
CA GLN A 243 -4.18 18.87 -14.70
C GLN A 243 -4.97 18.03 -13.68
N PHE A 244 -5.42 16.84 -14.07
CA PHE A 244 -6.03 15.89 -13.15
C PHE A 244 -5.02 15.33 -12.14
N LEU A 245 -3.79 15.04 -12.57
CA LEU A 245 -2.74 14.59 -11.65
C LEU A 245 -2.38 15.68 -10.62
N ASN A 246 -2.33 16.94 -11.03
CA ASN A 246 -2.16 18.06 -10.10
C ASN A 246 -3.28 18.12 -9.06
N PHE A 247 -4.53 17.87 -9.47
CA PHE A 247 -5.66 17.76 -8.55
C PHE A 247 -5.45 16.63 -7.53
N ILE A 248 -5.06 15.44 -7.98
CA ILE A 248 -4.80 14.30 -7.10
C ILE A 248 -3.69 14.62 -6.11
N ASP A 249 -2.59 15.21 -6.57
CA ASP A 249 -1.46 15.60 -5.73
C ASP A 249 -1.86 16.64 -4.71
N ASP A 250 -2.60 17.68 -5.13
CA ASP A 250 -3.05 18.74 -4.23
C ASP A 250 -4.00 18.22 -3.16
N VAL A 251 -4.98 17.39 -3.54
CA VAL A 251 -5.88 16.77 -2.56
C VAL A 251 -5.10 15.85 -1.62
N SER A 252 -4.18 15.03 -2.15
CA SER A 252 -3.39 14.09 -1.34
C SER A 252 -2.51 14.77 -0.30
N ASN A 253 -2.08 16.01 -0.55
CA ASN A 253 -1.25 16.82 0.35
C ASN A 253 -2.07 17.85 1.16
N SER A 254 -3.40 17.77 1.14
CA SER A 254 -4.30 18.70 1.81
C SER A 254 -4.97 18.10 3.04
N ASP A 255 -5.57 18.96 3.85
CA ASP A 255 -6.46 18.57 4.97
C ASP A 255 -7.80 17.97 4.50
N LEU A 256 -8.02 17.82 3.19
CA LEU A 256 -9.19 17.11 2.66
C LEU A 256 -9.06 15.59 2.80
N MET A 257 -7.86 15.07 3.07
CA MET A 257 -7.64 13.65 3.27
C MET A 257 -8.05 13.19 4.67
N ASP A 258 -8.85 12.13 4.74
CA ASP A 258 -9.16 11.42 5.98
C ASP A 258 -8.26 10.19 6.10
N VAL A 259 -7.29 10.25 7.03
CA VAL A 259 -6.37 9.13 7.29
C VAL A 259 -7.13 7.86 7.69
N SER A 260 -8.26 8.02 8.40
CA SER A 260 -9.11 6.95 8.90
C SER A 260 -10.37 6.76 8.05
N TYR A 261 -10.33 7.14 6.77
CA TYR A 261 -11.49 7.07 5.86
C TYR A 261 -12.18 5.71 5.83
N GLY A 262 -11.44 4.60 6.05
CA GLY A 262 -12.03 3.26 6.15
C GLY A 262 -12.97 3.13 7.35
N ASP A 263 -12.49 3.50 8.54
CA ASP A 263 -13.30 3.45 9.77
C ASP A 263 -14.45 4.46 9.71
N THR A 264 -14.20 5.66 9.15
CA THR A 264 -15.25 6.64 8.89
C THR A 264 -16.33 6.03 7.98
N LEU A 265 -15.99 5.40 6.86
CA LEU A 265 -17.01 4.80 5.98
C LEU A 265 -17.81 3.68 6.68
N GLU A 266 -17.15 2.84 7.48
CA GLU A 266 -17.82 1.82 8.29
C GLU A 266 -18.79 2.40 9.32
N GLU A 267 -18.44 3.50 10.00
CA GLU A 267 -19.34 4.21 10.92
C GLU A 267 -20.63 4.69 10.25
N TYR A 268 -20.56 5.08 8.97
CA TYR A 268 -21.74 5.46 8.18
C TYR A 268 -22.43 4.25 7.51
N GLY A 269 -21.98 3.03 7.79
CA GLY A 269 -22.54 1.79 7.23
C GLY A 269 -22.28 1.63 5.74
N LEU A 270 -21.18 2.20 5.22
CA LEU A 270 -20.85 2.20 3.80
C LEU A 270 -19.62 1.33 3.52
N GLY A 271 -19.70 0.56 2.42
CA GLY A 271 -18.56 -0.18 1.88
C GLY A 271 -17.83 0.61 0.79
N MET A 272 -16.65 0.11 0.39
CA MET A 272 -15.85 0.64 -0.72
C MET A 272 -16.44 0.22 -2.08
N ASN A 273 -17.68 0.65 -2.36
CA ASN A 273 -18.44 0.21 -3.53
C ASN A 273 -19.10 1.40 -4.26
N ASN A 274 -19.83 1.12 -5.33
CA ASN A 274 -20.53 2.14 -6.12
C ASN A 274 -21.68 2.84 -5.38
N GLU A 275 -21.99 2.49 -4.12
CA GLU A 275 -23.02 3.16 -3.33
C GLU A 275 -22.53 4.46 -2.69
N LEU A 276 -21.22 4.68 -2.67
CA LEU A 276 -20.62 5.92 -2.15
C LEU A 276 -21.14 7.17 -2.89
N THR A 277 -21.34 7.08 -4.21
CA THR A 277 -21.82 8.20 -5.02
C THR A 277 -23.22 8.66 -4.61
N LYS A 278 -24.09 7.73 -4.19
CA LYS A 278 -25.46 8.03 -3.74
C LYS A 278 -25.51 8.83 -2.44
N LYS A 279 -24.43 8.85 -1.67
CA LYS A 279 -24.36 9.51 -0.36
C LYS A 279 -23.72 10.89 -0.40
N ILE A 280 -23.09 11.27 -1.52
CA ILE A 280 -22.36 12.54 -1.66
C ILE A 280 -23.25 13.74 -1.31
N ASP A 281 -24.46 13.82 -1.85
CA ASP A 281 -25.35 14.97 -1.65
C ASP A 281 -25.76 15.16 -0.19
N THR A 282 -25.85 14.07 0.57
CA THR A 282 -26.23 14.07 1.99
C THR A 282 -25.03 14.08 2.94
N ALA A 283 -23.80 13.92 2.43
CA ALA A 283 -22.63 13.72 3.26
C ALA A 283 -22.29 14.97 4.07
N ASN A 284 -21.96 14.81 5.35
CA ASN A 284 -21.32 15.90 6.12
C ASN A 284 -19.83 16.00 5.75
N LEU A 285 -19.12 17.00 6.29
CA LEU A 285 -17.74 17.27 5.88
C LEU A 285 -16.82 16.07 6.13
N ARG A 286 -16.99 15.37 7.26
CA ARG A 286 -16.20 14.17 7.59
C ARG A 286 -16.43 13.05 6.58
N LEU A 287 -17.70 12.73 6.27
CA LEU A 287 -18.03 11.69 5.30
C LEU A 287 -17.60 12.08 3.87
N ALA A 288 -17.75 13.34 3.47
CA ALA A 288 -17.34 13.81 2.15
C ALA A 288 -15.82 13.70 1.96
N LYS A 289 -15.02 14.07 2.98
CA LYS A 289 -13.56 13.86 3.00
C LYS A 289 -13.18 12.38 2.92
N ALA A 290 -13.88 11.52 3.66
CA ALA A 290 -13.64 10.07 3.61
C ALA A 290 -13.93 9.47 2.22
N ILE A 291 -15.05 9.86 1.60
CA ILE A 291 -15.39 9.43 0.23
C ILE A 291 -14.37 9.97 -0.77
N LEU A 292 -13.97 11.23 -0.68
CA LEU A 292 -12.94 11.81 -1.54
C LEU A 292 -11.61 11.06 -1.41
N THR A 293 -11.18 10.79 -0.18
CA THR A 293 -9.96 10.01 0.12
C THR A 293 -10.03 8.62 -0.46
N CYS A 294 -11.20 8.00 -0.37
CA CYS A 294 -11.47 6.69 -0.94
C CYS A 294 -11.23 6.68 -2.45
N TYR A 295 -11.82 7.63 -3.19
CA TYR A 295 -11.63 7.74 -4.64
C TYR A 295 -10.19 8.10 -5.03
N VAL A 296 -9.55 9.02 -4.31
CA VAL A 296 -8.15 9.39 -4.53
C VAL A 296 -7.22 8.19 -4.32
N ARG A 297 -7.50 7.30 -3.38
CA ARG A 297 -6.65 6.13 -3.11
C ARG A 297 -7.00 4.89 -3.94
N GLN A 298 -8.23 4.78 -4.43
CA GLN A 298 -8.75 3.54 -5.04
C GLN A 298 -8.13 3.16 -6.39
N GLU A 299 -7.57 4.12 -7.14
CA GLU A 299 -6.87 3.84 -8.40
C GLU A 299 -5.73 2.82 -8.22
N ARG A 300 -5.11 2.77 -7.03
CA ARG A 300 -4.06 1.81 -6.69
C ARG A 300 -4.52 0.34 -6.72
N PHE A 301 -5.83 0.12 -6.67
CA PHE A 301 -6.45 -1.19 -6.60
C PHE A 301 -7.30 -1.53 -7.83
N CYS A 302 -7.64 -0.52 -8.65
CA CYS A 302 -8.49 -0.70 -9.83
C CYS A 302 -8.10 0.31 -10.91
N ASP A 303 -7.27 -0.14 -11.87
CA ASP A 303 -6.84 0.66 -13.02
C ASP A 303 -8.06 1.27 -13.75
N GLY A 304 -8.03 2.57 -14.00
CA GLY A 304 -9.07 3.30 -14.72
C GLY A 304 -10.26 3.72 -13.85
N LEU A 305 -10.17 3.59 -12.52
CA LEU A 305 -11.21 4.04 -11.61
C LEU A 305 -11.33 5.57 -11.60
N TRP A 306 -10.22 6.30 -11.59
CA TRP A 306 -10.22 7.75 -11.73
C TRP A 306 -10.89 8.17 -13.04
N GLY A 307 -10.57 7.51 -14.15
CA GLY A 307 -11.22 7.78 -15.45
C GLY A 307 -12.73 7.59 -15.41
N ARG A 308 -13.20 6.51 -14.77
CA ARG A 308 -14.64 6.27 -14.54
C ARG A 308 -15.25 7.32 -13.62
N ALA A 309 -14.59 7.68 -12.53
CA ALA A 309 -15.06 8.69 -11.59
C ALA A 309 -15.16 10.09 -12.22
N ILE A 310 -14.28 10.43 -13.16
CA ILE A 310 -14.39 11.65 -13.98
C ILE A 310 -15.62 11.54 -14.89
N LYS A 311 -15.78 10.42 -15.59
CA LYS A 311 -16.92 10.18 -16.50
C LYS A 311 -18.27 10.23 -15.79
N GLU A 312 -18.33 9.72 -14.56
CA GLU A 312 -19.54 9.69 -13.73
C GLU A 312 -19.79 11.01 -12.98
N GLY A 313 -18.86 11.97 -13.05
CA GLY A 313 -18.98 13.26 -12.36
C GLY A 313 -18.76 13.19 -10.85
N THR A 314 -18.17 12.12 -10.35
CA THR A 314 -18.01 11.86 -8.91
C THR A 314 -17.11 12.88 -8.22
N PHE A 315 -15.95 13.22 -8.82
CA PHE A 315 -15.05 14.24 -8.26
C PHE A 315 -15.72 15.62 -8.24
N LEU A 316 -16.47 15.97 -9.29
CA LEU A 316 -17.21 17.22 -9.36
C LEU A 316 -18.25 17.33 -8.24
N ALA A 317 -19.04 16.27 -8.02
CA ALA A 317 -20.05 16.22 -6.97
C ALA A 317 -19.42 16.37 -5.57
N LEU A 318 -18.32 15.66 -5.31
CA LEU A 318 -17.59 15.75 -4.04
C LEU A 318 -17.05 17.14 -3.77
N LEU A 319 -16.41 17.78 -4.76
CA LEU A 319 -15.84 19.11 -4.58
C LEU A 319 -16.93 20.17 -4.38
N LYS A 320 -18.03 20.11 -5.13
CA LYS A 320 -19.18 21.01 -4.90
C LYS A 320 -19.74 20.86 -3.49
N ARG A 321 -19.88 19.62 -3.01
CA ARG A 321 -20.34 19.33 -1.65
C ARG A 321 -19.38 19.88 -0.60
N ILE A 322 -18.08 19.58 -0.73
CA ILE A 322 -17.04 20.04 0.20
C ILE A 322 -16.98 21.56 0.21
N ALA A 323 -16.99 22.22 -0.95
CA ALA A 323 -16.97 23.67 -1.06
C ALA A 323 -18.17 24.30 -0.32
N THR A 324 -19.38 23.75 -0.52
CA THR A 324 -20.59 24.21 0.19
C THR A 324 -20.43 24.11 1.70
N LEU A 325 -19.91 22.98 2.19
CA LEU A 325 -19.74 22.70 3.62
C LEU A 325 -18.62 23.53 4.27
N LEU A 326 -17.62 23.97 3.50
CA LEU A 326 -16.54 24.85 4.00
C LEU A 326 -16.93 26.33 4.01
N THR A 327 -18.00 26.71 3.28
CA THR A 327 -18.53 28.09 3.23
C THR A 327 -19.70 28.35 4.17
N GLN A 328 -20.18 27.33 4.88
CA GLN A 328 -21.26 27.41 5.89
C GLN A 328 -20.70 27.62 7.29
#